data_AF-A0ABF7RLH0-F1
#
_entry.id   AF-A0ABF7RLH0-F1
#
_cell.length_a   1.000
_cell.length_b   1.000
_cell.length_c   1.000
_cell.angle_alpha   90.00
_cell.angle_beta   90.00
_cell.angle_gamma   90.00
#
_symmetry.space_group_name_H-M   'P 1'
#
loop_
_entity.id
_entity.type
_entity.pdbx_description
1 polymer ?
#
loop_
_entity_poly.entity_id
_entity_poly.type
_entity_poly.pdbx_seq_one_letter_code
_entity_poly.pdbx_strand_id
1 'polypeptide(L)'
;MNNQKIADLAKNVSDTFNLPSLGVGVYHKGESYSHVFGDAEQNSLYPLASISKTFFATAVCQLADSGKITLDDPLKKYWPDFKLRDKYAADHLTWRDALSHQSGLPAHDLMRFTNMNKHDLTLKEKAEHVGFLEPNHELRYKMQYSNLVFAVATYAFEQAINQDYGSYEHEHLLKPLHLNNTYVNHHEAPRERIVKPYIRDNDITEEVPFIAPGKVGGASSMLSTISDLLTWAKYQLKLQKESKNNAMAEHFLPQSIMSPSRAYGGANFGAYGLGMMMEDYRGHKYFYHSGSYIGYCSFMGFVPDLDLAFVSTTNLDSTDAIFALAYQTIDNVLDIHETDWTSKIKKIVDKKVATREERIKEQIGEIPQSVEAEDNLLGDYENPGYGLITLKEKNGDLLVTIGKWDYPVFVNEEGKMFVEERLYQHELLPIELQEKQVLLWTDRALNKPTVFKKIN
;
A
#
# COMPACT_ATOMS: atom_id res chain seq x y z
N MET A 1 6.12 -25.39 16.01
CA MET A 1 6.24 -25.49 14.55
C MET A 1 7.71 -25.64 14.20
N ASN A 2 8.10 -26.56 13.31
CA ASN A 2 9.51 -26.78 12.96
C ASN A 2 9.84 -26.18 11.59
N ASN A 3 11.15 -26.06 11.31
CA ASN A 3 11.68 -25.48 10.07
C ASN A 3 11.08 -26.10 8.79
N GLN A 4 10.95 -27.44 8.77
CA GLN A 4 10.47 -28.18 7.60
C GLN A 4 9.00 -27.87 7.29
N LYS A 5 8.12 -27.83 8.30
CA LYS A 5 6.70 -27.50 8.10
C LYS A 5 6.49 -26.11 7.50
N ILE A 6 7.33 -25.14 7.85
CA ILE A 6 7.28 -23.79 7.28
C ILE A 6 7.70 -23.82 5.80
N ALA A 7 8.78 -24.54 5.49
CA ALA A 7 9.26 -24.68 4.12
C ALA A 7 8.23 -25.39 3.21
N ASP A 8 7.62 -26.46 3.70
CA ASP A 8 6.59 -27.22 2.96
C ASP A 8 5.34 -26.37 2.71
N LEU A 9 4.89 -25.62 3.72
CA LEU A 9 3.78 -24.67 3.58
C LEU A 9 4.11 -23.60 2.53
N ALA A 10 5.26 -22.98 2.62
CA ALA A 10 5.67 -21.92 1.71
C ALA A 10 5.78 -22.44 0.27
N LYS A 11 6.35 -23.63 0.07
CA LYS A 11 6.39 -24.29 -1.23
C LYS A 11 4.99 -24.55 -1.78
N ASN A 12 4.08 -25.10 -0.97
CA ASN A 12 2.70 -25.36 -1.38
C ASN A 12 1.98 -24.07 -1.81
N VAL A 13 2.14 -22.97 -1.07
CA VAL A 13 1.57 -21.67 -1.44
C VAL A 13 2.21 -21.13 -2.71
N SER A 14 3.54 -21.17 -2.82
CA SER A 14 4.26 -20.71 -4.01
C SER A 14 3.79 -21.43 -5.27
N ASP A 15 3.66 -22.76 -5.20
CA ASP A 15 3.21 -23.58 -6.32
C ASP A 15 1.73 -23.33 -6.64
N THR A 16 0.85 -23.27 -5.64
CA THR A 16 -0.60 -23.07 -5.84
C THR A 16 -0.93 -21.72 -6.47
N PHE A 17 -0.17 -20.69 -6.11
CA PHE A 17 -0.35 -19.33 -6.61
C PHE A 17 0.63 -18.99 -7.75
N ASN A 18 1.42 -19.95 -8.26
CA ASN A 18 2.41 -19.74 -9.32
C ASN A 18 3.28 -18.49 -9.07
N LEU A 19 3.82 -18.34 -7.86
CA LEU A 19 4.59 -17.14 -7.50
C LEU A 19 5.99 -17.20 -8.16
N PRO A 20 6.49 -16.10 -8.77
CA PRO A 20 7.85 -16.09 -9.35
C PRO A 20 8.93 -16.27 -8.27
N SER A 21 8.72 -15.66 -7.11
CA SER A 21 9.51 -15.88 -5.90
C SER A 21 8.67 -15.73 -4.63
N LEU A 22 9.12 -16.34 -3.54
CA LEU A 22 8.49 -16.21 -2.23
C LEU A 22 9.56 -16.22 -1.13
N GLY A 23 9.64 -15.13 -0.35
CA GLY A 23 10.30 -15.11 0.95
C GLY A 23 9.30 -15.39 2.06
N VAL A 24 9.66 -16.22 3.04
CA VAL A 24 8.91 -16.44 4.28
C VAL A 24 9.85 -16.39 5.48
N GLY A 25 9.41 -15.78 6.58
CA GLY A 25 10.11 -15.77 7.85
C GLY A 25 9.13 -16.02 8.99
N VAL A 26 9.49 -16.86 9.96
CA VAL A 26 8.68 -17.09 11.16
C VAL A 26 9.56 -17.13 12.40
N TYR A 27 9.10 -16.44 13.43
CA TYR A 27 9.58 -16.50 14.80
C TYR A 27 8.49 -17.10 15.69
N HIS A 28 8.83 -18.11 16.50
CA HIS A 28 7.90 -18.68 17.47
C HIS A 28 8.67 -19.17 18.70
N LYS A 29 8.35 -18.62 19.89
CA LYS A 29 8.90 -19.06 21.19
C LYS A 29 10.43 -19.17 21.22
N GLY A 30 11.12 -18.15 20.73
CA GLY A 30 12.59 -18.06 20.74
C GLY A 30 13.28 -18.62 19.50
N GLU A 31 12.60 -19.37 18.64
CA GLU A 31 13.18 -19.91 17.40
C GLU A 31 12.82 -19.01 16.20
N SER A 32 13.73 -18.90 15.22
CA SER A 32 13.51 -18.15 13.98
C SER A 32 13.93 -18.97 12.76
N TYR A 33 13.12 -18.95 11.72
CA TYR A 33 13.38 -19.63 10.45
C TYR A 33 13.03 -18.70 9.28
N SER A 34 13.82 -18.74 8.21
CA SER A 34 13.52 -18.00 6.98
C SER A 34 13.92 -18.78 5.74
N HIS A 35 13.05 -18.77 4.73
CA HIS A 35 13.26 -19.43 3.45
C HIS A 35 12.93 -18.50 2.31
N VAL A 36 13.63 -18.67 1.19
CA VAL A 36 13.35 -18.01 -0.08
C VAL A 36 13.23 -19.08 -1.17
N PHE A 37 12.21 -18.95 -2.00
CA PHE A 37 11.87 -19.87 -3.09
C PHE A 37 11.74 -19.10 -4.41
N GLY A 38 11.84 -19.84 -5.52
CA GLY A 38 11.71 -19.28 -6.88
C GLY A 38 12.96 -18.55 -7.35
N ASP A 39 12.78 -17.57 -8.23
CA ASP A 39 13.88 -16.77 -8.81
C ASP A 39 14.34 -15.66 -7.84
N ALA A 40 14.84 -16.06 -6.67
CA ALA A 40 15.38 -15.17 -5.65
C ALA A 40 16.35 -15.89 -4.71
N GLU A 41 17.15 -15.11 -3.99
CA GLU A 41 18.14 -15.57 -3.01
C GLU A 41 17.80 -15.08 -1.60
N GLN A 42 18.42 -15.68 -0.57
CA GLN A 42 18.19 -15.29 0.83
C GLN A 42 18.52 -13.82 1.14
N ASN A 43 19.44 -13.22 0.39
CA ASN A 43 19.85 -11.82 0.54
C ASN A 43 19.15 -10.87 -0.47
N SER A 44 18.19 -11.38 -1.26
CA SER A 44 17.40 -10.57 -2.20
C SER A 44 16.54 -9.54 -1.46
N LEU A 45 16.42 -8.36 -2.07
CA LEU A 45 15.70 -7.23 -1.54
C LEU A 45 14.31 -7.14 -2.18
N TYR A 46 13.30 -7.03 -1.33
CA TYR A 46 11.90 -6.83 -1.73
C TYR A 46 11.45 -5.44 -1.26
N PRO A 47 10.80 -4.66 -2.13
CA PRO A 47 10.01 -3.51 -1.70
C PRO A 47 8.99 -3.90 -0.64
N LEU A 48 9.03 -3.18 0.48
CA LEU A 48 8.14 -3.41 1.62
C LEU A 48 6.78 -2.76 1.44
N ALA A 49 6.66 -1.81 0.51
CA ALA A 49 5.46 -1.04 0.28
C ALA A 49 4.88 -0.55 1.62
N SER A 50 3.60 -0.79 1.87
CA SER A 50 2.92 -0.22 3.04
C SER A 50 3.39 -0.71 4.41
N ILE A 51 4.24 -1.75 4.50
CA ILE A 51 4.90 -2.08 5.77
C ILE A 51 5.78 -0.92 6.27
N SER A 52 6.29 -0.05 5.38
CA SER A 52 7.01 1.18 5.75
C SER A 52 6.25 2.07 6.74
N LYS A 53 4.91 2.04 6.74
CA LYS A 53 4.07 2.78 7.69
C LYS A 53 4.33 2.38 9.14
N THR A 54 4.65 1.10 9.37
CA THR A 54 4.95 0.58 10.70
C THR A 54 6.25 1.19 11.25
N PHE A 55 7.25 1.40 10.39
CA PHE A 55 8.49 2.07 10.76
C PHE A 55 8.26 3.55 11.04
N PHE A 56 7.55 4.24 10.15
CA PHE A 56 7.23 5.66 10.33
C PHE A 56 6.42 5.90 11.60
N ALA A 57 5.37 5.10 11.84
CA ALA A 57 4.56 5.21 13.06
C ALA A 57 5.40 4.94 14.32
N THR A 58 6.33 3.98 14.27
CA THR A 58 7.29 3.74 15.38
C THR A 58 8.17 4.97 15.62
N ALA A 59 8.69 5.62 14.56
CA ALA A 59 9.50 6.82 14.66
C ALA A 59 8.70 7.99 15.28
N VAL A 60 7.45 8.21 14.86
CA VAL A 60 6.56 9.23 15.44
C VAL A 60 6.31 8.94 16.92
N CYS A 61 6.04 7.68 17.29
CA CYS A 61 5.84 7.31 18.70
C CYS A 61 7.11 7.49 19.54
N GLN A 62 8.29 7.20 18.99
CA GLN A 62 9.57 7.50 19.67
C GLN A 62 9.77 9.00 19.90
N LEU A 63 9.42 9.85 18.92
CA LEU A 63 9.45 11.31 19.13
C LEU A 63 8.49 11.75 20.22
N ALA A 64 7.26 11.19 20.23
CA ALA A 64 6.27 11.50 21.24
C ALA A 64 6.72 11.07 22.64
N ASP A 65 7.26 9.87 22.79
CA ASP A 65 7.82 9.38 24.05
C ASP A 65 9.02 10.21 24.53
N SER A 66 9.78 10.81 23.62
CA SER A 66 10.86 11.75 23.95
C SER A 66 10.39 13.16 24.33
N GLY A 67 9.09 13.45 24.23
CA GLY A 67 8.49 14.74 24.54
C GLY A 67 8.68 15.83 23.47
N LYS A 68 9.20 15.48 22.28
CA LYS A 68 9.39 16.43 21.17
C LYS A 68 8.07 16.81 20.50
N ILE A 69 7.10 15.89 20.52
CA ILE A 69 5.73 16.08 20.02
C ILE A 69 4.75 15.43 21.01
N THR A 70 3.47 15.69 20.84
CA THR A 70 2.39 14.81 21.35
C THR A 70 1.63 14.24 20.15
N LEU A 71 1.07 13.03 20.29
CA LEU A 71 0.29 12.40 19.19
C LEU A 71 -0.93 13.25 18.77
N ASP A 72 -1.41 14.11 19.67
CA ASP A 72 -2.59 14.95 19.47
C ASP A 72 -2.23 16.39 19.06
N ASP A 73 -0.95 16.69 18.85
CA ASP A 73 -0.55 17.94 18.21
C ASP A 73 -1.04 17.96 16.74
N PRO A 74 -1.60 19.08 16.27
CA PRO A 74 -1.94 19.22 14.85
C PRO A 74 -0.66 19.29 14.01
N LEU A 75 -0.64 18.63 12.85
CA LEU A 75 0.51 18.64 11.93
C LEU A 75 0.91 20.06 11.54
N LYS A 76 -0.07 20.95 11.43
CA LYS A 76 0.12 22.38 11.10
C LYS A 76 0.98 23.14 12.12
N LYS A 77 1.09 22.65 13.37
CA LYS A 77 2.03 23.19 14.37
C LYS A 77 3.48 23.11 13.89
N TYR A 78 3.83 22.06 13.14
CA TYR A 78 5.17 21.78 12.65
C TYR A 78 5.36 22.20 11.20
N TRP A 79 4.27 22.22 10.42
CA TRP A 79 4.27 22.74 9.06
C TRP A 79 3.18 23.80 8.88
N PRO A 80 3.46 25.09 9.17
CA PRO A 80 2.45 26.16 9.15
C PRO A 80 1.76 26.38 7.80
N ASP A 81 2.46 26.08 6.69
CA ASP A 81 1.93 26.19 5.33
C ASP A 81 1.04 25.01 4.90
N PHE A 82 0.87 24.01 5.77
CA PHE A 82 0.01 22.86 5.51
C PHE A 82 -1.42 23.29 5.18
N LYS A 83 -1.95 22.74 4.08
CA LYS A 83 -3.28 23.02 3.55
C LYS A 83 -3.94 21.73 3.11
N LEU A 84 -5.26 21.68 3.33
CA LEU A 84 -6.20 20.75 2.71
C LEU A 84 -7.36 21.55 2.14
N ARG A 85 -8.13 20.95 1.22
CA ARG A 85 -9.38 21.57 0.74
C ARG A 85 -10.38 21.80 1.86
N ASP A 86 -10.50 20.85 2.78
CA ASP A 86 -11.19 21.07 4.05
C ASP A 86 -10.26 21.86 4.99
N LYS A 87 -10.60 23.13 5.22
CA LYS A 87 -9.85 24.02 6.11
C LYS A 87 -9.87 23.56 7.56
N TYR A 88 -10.99 23.00 8.03
CA TYR A 88 -11.07 22.49 9.40
C TYR A 88 -10.12 21.31 9.57
N ALA A 89 -10.12 20.36 8.61
CA ALA A 89 -9.18 19.25 8.62
C ALA A 89 -7.72 19.74 8.56
N ALA A 90 -7.40 20.73 7.72
CA ALA A 90 -6.06 21.31 7.63
C ALA A 90 -5.55 21.86 8.97
N ASP A 91 -6.43 22.48 9.77
CA ASP A 91 -6.08 23.09 11.04
C ASP A 91 -6.02 22.09 12.21
N HIS A 92 -6.72 20.95 12.12
CA HIS A 92 -6.95 20.05 13.24
C HIS A 92 -6.45 18.61 13.05
N LEU A 93 -5.97 18.23 11.85
CA LEU A 93 -5.40 16.91 11.60
C LEU A 93 -4.16 16.68 12.48
N THR A 94 -4.20 15.68 13.36
CA THR A 94 -3.10 15.34 14.27
C THR A 94 -2.22 14.21 13.75
N TRP A 95 -1.11 13.93 14.44
CA TRP A 95 -0.32 12.72 14.19
C TRP A 95 -1.14 11.45 14.34
N ARG A 96 -1.95 11.37 15.40
CA ARG A 96 -2.85 10.25 15.65
C ARG A 96 -3.80 10.04 14.48
N ASP A 97 -4.47 11.10 14.03
CA ASP A 97 -5.43 11.04 12.92
C ASP A 97 -4.75 10.61 11.61
N ALA A 98 -3.55 11.13 11.34
CA ALA A 98 -2.81 10.80 10.14
C ALA A 98 -2.38 9.32 10.11
N LEU A 99 -1.84 8.83 11.22
CA LEU A 99 -1.36 7.45 11.34
C LEU A 99 -2.50 6.43 11.47
N SER A 100 -3.70 6.84 11.90
CA SER A 100 -4.89 5.99 12.00
C SER A 100 -5.86 6.10 10.81
N HIS A 101 -5.46 6.84 9.76
CA HIS A 101 -6.22 7.07 8.52
C HIS A 101 -7.58 7.75 8.74
N GLN A 102 -7.61 8.81 9.52
CA GLN A 102 -8.83 9.53 9.92
C GLN A 102 -8.89 10.96 9.37
N SER A 103 -8.25 11.24 8.23
CA SER A 103 -8.14 12.58 7.66
C SER A 103 -9.40 13.11 6.95
N GLY A 104 -10.33 12.22 6.56
CA GLY A 104 -11.46 12.54 5.68
C GLY A 104 -11.14 12.52 4.18
N LEU A 105 -9.87 12.30 3.82
CA LEU A 105 -9.46 12.05 2.44
C LEU A 105 -9.57 10.56 2.10
N PRO A 106 -10.17 10.19 0.96
CA PRO A 106 -10.05 8.83 0.43
C PRO A 106 -8.62 8.57 -0.08
N ALA A 107 -8.42 7.41 -0.72
CA ALA A 107 -7.10 6.94 -1.09
C ALA A 107 -6.40 7.89 -2.09
N HIS A 108 -7.14 8.37 -3.10
CA HIS A 108 -6.62 9.12 -4.25
C HIS A 108 -5.41 8.43 -4.90
N ASP A 109 -5.37 7.10 -4.88
CA ASP A 109 -4.16 6.32 -5.19
C ASP A 109 -3.69 6.49 -6.64
N LEU A 110 -4.57 6.90 -7.57
CA LEU A 110 -4.17 7.25 -8.95
C LEU A 110 -3.08 8.33 -8.98
N MET A 111 -3.03 9.24 -7.99
CA MET A 111 -1.97 10.25 -7.88
C MET A 111 -0.57 9.62 -7.86
N ARG A 112 -0.42 8.41 -7.31
CA ARG A 112 0.85 7.67 -7.25
C ARG A 112 1.32 7.17 -8.62
N PHE A 113 0.43 7.09 -9.60
CA PHE A 113 0.74 6.62 -10.96
C PHE A 113 0.79 7.76 -11.97
N THR A 114 0.49 8.98 -11.55
CA THR A 114 0.62 10.18 -12.38
C THR A 114 2.04 10.74 -12.36
N ASN A 115 2.27 11.82 -13.11
CA ASN A 115 3.51 12.59 -13.02
C ASN A 115 3.75 13.21 -11.62
N MET A 116 2.76 13.20 -10.72
CA MET A 116 2.90 13.66 -9.33
C MET A 116 3.64 12.68 -8.42
N ASN A 117 4.09 11.54 -8.96
CA ASN A 117 4.98 10.62 -8.26
C ASN A 117 6.34 10.44 -8.97
N LYS A 118 6.71 11.38 -9.85
CA LYS A 118 8.07 11.40 -10.45
C LYS A 118 9.12 11.53 -9.34
N HIS A 119 10.31 10.97 -9.60
CA HIS A 119 11.47 11.05 -8.70
C HIS A 119 11.90 12.49 -8.41
N ASP A 120 11.65 13.39 -9.35
CA ASP A 120 12.14 14.76 -9.29
C ASP A 120 11.32 15.66 -8.35
N LEU A 121 10.14 15.20 -7.90
CA LEU A 121 9.35 15.93 -6.91
C LEU A 121 9.87 15.66 -5.50
N THR A 122 10.12 16.74 -4.77
CA THR A 122 10.45 16.73 -3.36
C THR A 122 9.27 16.23 -2.52
N LEU A 123 9.55 15.77 -1.29
CA LEU A 123 8.51 15.36 -0.35
C LEU A 123 7.53 16.51 -0.04
N LYS A 124 8.05 17.75 0.03
CA LYS A 124 7.26 18.97 0.20
C LYS A 124 6.26 19.16 -0.92
N GLU A 125 6.71 19.13 -2.18
CA GLU A 125 5.84 19.32 -3.35
C GLU A 125 4.73 18.26 -3.37
N LYS A 126 5.09 16.99 -3.14
CA LYS A 126 4.09 15.90 -3.04
C LYS A 126 3.06 16.15 -1.95
N ALA A 127 3.50 16.58 -0.77
CA ALA A 127 2.62 16.91 0.35
C ALA A 127 1.73 18.13 0.04
N GLU A 128 2.23 19.13 -0.68
CA GLU A 128 1.46 20.30 -1.12
C GLU A 128 0.37 19.92 -2.12
N HIS A 129 0.63 18.96 -3.01
CA HIS A 129 -0.37 18.46 -3.97
C HIS A 129 -1.58 17.81 -3.29
N VAL A 130 -1.40 17.19 -2.11
CA VAL A 130 -2.50 16.65 -1.29
C VAL A 130 -3.50 17.74 -0.92
N GLY A 131 -3.03 18.99 -0.80
CA GLY A 131 -3.88 20.15 -0.49
C GLY A 131 -4.96 20.46 -1.52
N PHE A 132 -4.83 19.95 -2.75
CA PHE A 132 -5.82 20.13 -3.82
C PHE A 132 -6.84 18.99 -3.93
N LEU A 133 -6.66 17.90 -3.18
CA LEU A 133 -7.52 16.73 -3.26
C LEU A 133 -8.86 16.96 -2.55
N GLU A 134 -9.90 16.34 -3.10
CA GLU A 134 -11.27 16.47 -2.60
C GLU A 134 -11.51 15.50 -1.44
N PRO A 135 -11.91 15.97 -0.25
CA PRO A 135 -12.42 15.08 0.78
C PRO A 135 -13.80 14.56 0.36
N ASN A 136 -14.18 13.39 0.89
CA ASN A 136 -15.56 12.89 0.82
C ASN A 136 -16.22 12.76 2.20
N HIS A 137 -15.47 13.02 3.27
CA HIS A 137 -15.96 13.02 4.65
C HIS A 137 -15.21 14.06 5.49
N GLU A 138 -15.82 14.45 6.60
CA GLU A 138 -15.18 15.28 7.62
C GLU A 138 -14.06 14.52 8.35
N LEU A 139 -13.12 15.27 8.94
CA LEU A 139 -12.08 14.75 9.83
C LEU A 139 -12.67 13.79 10.88
N ARG A 140 -12.05 12.62 11.06
CA ARG A 140 -12.44 11.53 12.00
C ARG A 140 -13.81 10.88 11.77
N TYR A 141 -14.51 11.18 10.67
CA TYR A 141 -15.81 10.56 10.39
C TYR A 141 -15.72 9.03 10.26
N LYS A 142 -14.73 8.53 9.52
CA LYS A 142 -14.44 7.09 9.38
C LYS A 142 -12.98 6.85 9.00
N MET A 143 -12.52 5.62 9.15
CA MET A 143 -11.21 5.20 8.63
C MET A 143 -11.23 5.16 7.10
N GLN A 144 -10.27 5.84 6.47
CA GLN A 144 -10.06 5.85 5.02
C GLN A 144 -8.58 5.76 4.71
N TYR A 145 -8.14 4.57 4.32
CA TYR A 145 -6.73 4.31 4.02
C TYR A 145 -6.19 5.29 2.97
N SER A 146 -5.17 6.07 3.33
CA SER A 146 -4.56 7.06 2.45
C SER A 146 -3.04 7.05 2.58
N ASN A 147 -2.37 6.70 1.49
CA ASN A 147 -0.91 6.79 1.41
C ASN A 147 -0.42 8.25 1.44
N LEU A 148 -1.25 9.17 0.93
CA LEU A 148 -0.90 10.57 0.73
C LEU A 148 -0.82 11.34 2.05
N VAL A 149 -1.68 10.99 3.00
CA VAL A 149 -1.67 11.54 4.36
C VAL A 149 -0.37 11.16 5.09
N PHE A 150 0.17 9.96 4.84
CA PHE A 150 1.48 9.58 5.38
C PHE A 150 2.62 10.43 4.80
N ALA A 151 2.57 10.80 3.51
CA ALA A 151 3.57 11.70 2.93
C ALA A 151 3.52 13.11 3.58
N VAL A 152 2.32 13.63 3.82
CA VAL A 152 2.11 14.89 4.58
C VAL A 152 2.69 14.78 5.99
N ALA A 153 2.38 13.71 6.72
CA ALA A 153 2.89 13.48 8.06
C ALA A 153 4.42 13.34 8.06
N THR A 154 5.01 12.67 7.08
CA THR A 154 6.47 12.56 6.99
C THR A 154 7.12 13.91 6.74
N TYR A 155 6.54 14.78 5.91
CA TYR A 155 7.09 16.12 5.72
C TYR A 155 7.01 16.94 7.01
N ALA A 156 5.86 16.93 7.70
CA ALA A 156 5.71 17.57 9.00
C ALA A 156 6.71 17.01 10.03
N PHE A 157 7.06 15.72 9.93
CA PHE A 157 8.01 15.07 10.83
C PHE A 157 9.41 15.64 10.62
N GLU A 158 9.86 15.77 9.37
CA GLU A 158 11.13 16.42 9.04
C GLU A 158 11.20 17.85 9.57
N GLN A 159 10.09 18.61 9.47
CA GLN A 159 10.02 19.96 10.03
C GLN A 159 10.10 19.97 11.56
N ALA A 160 9.46 19.00 12.24
CA ALA A 160 9.46 18.89 13.70
C ALA A 160 10.84 18.62 14.29
N ILE A 161 11.71 17.91 13.56
CA ILE A 161 13.06 17.55 14.02
C ILE A 161 14.19 18.30 13.32
N ASN A 162 13.88 19.08 12.29
CA ASN A 162 14.85 19.77 11.44
C ASN A 162 15.94 18.81 10.89
N GLN A 163 15.51 17.63 10.46
CA GLN A 163 16.35 16.56 9.93
C GLN A 163 15.57 15.77 8.88
N ASP A 164 16.29 15.23 7.90
CA ASP A 164 15.77 14.29 6.92
C ASP A 164 15.21 13.02 7.57
N TYR A 165 14.02 12.58 7.16
CA TYR A 165 13.33 11.44 7.76
C TYR A 165 14.15 10.15 7.62
N GLY A 166 14.77 9.91 6.46
CA GLY A 166 15.54 8.68 6.24
C GLY A 166 16.80 8.60 7.09
N SER A 167 17.42 9.74 7.37
CA SER A 167 18.53 9.84 8.31
C SER A 167 18.08 9.47 9.73
N TYR A 168 16.95 10.00 10.20
CA TYR A 168 16.39 9.64 11.51
C TYR A 168 16.08 8.14 11.59
N GLU A 169 15.40 7.58 10.59
CA GLU A 169 15.03 6.17 10.54
C GLU A 169 16.27 5.26 10.56
N HIS A 170 17.30 5.60 9.79
CA HIS A 170 18.55 4.85 9.80
C HIS A 170 19.24 4.89 11.18
N GLU A 171 19.33 6.05 11.81
CA GLU A 171 20.02 6.24 13.10
C GLU A 171 19.27 5.64 14.30
N HIS A 172 17.95 5.75 14.31
CA HIS A 172 17.11 5.41 15.47
C HIS A 172 16.39 4.07 15.36
N LEU A 173 16.24 3.51 14.14
CA LEU A 173 15.57 2.22 13.92
C LEU A 173 16.52 1.20 13.29
N LEU A 174 17.07 1.47 12.10
CA LEU A 174 17.79 0.43 11.34
C LEU A 174 19.10 0.03 12.03
N LYS A 175 19.95 1.01 12.37
CA LYS A 175 21.26 0.76 12.99
C LYS A 175 21.16 0.09 14.37
N PRO A 176 20.30 0.53 15.31
CA PRO A 176 20.17 -0.12 16.62
C PRO A 176 19.61 -1.55 16.56
N LEU A 177 18.84 -1.88 15.53
CA LEU A 177 18.25 -3.21 15.32
C LEU A 177 19.11 -4.10 14.41
N HIS A 178 20.27 -3.60 13.94
CA HIS A 178 21.15 -4.30 13.00
C HIS A 178 20.46 -4.72 11.69
N LEU A 179 19.55 -3.89 11.19
CA LEU A 179 18.86 -4.09 9.91
C LEU A 179 19.75 -3.68 8.72
N ASN A 180 20.89 -4.36 8.58
CA ASN A 180 21.97 -4.01 7.65
C ASN A 180 21.60 -4.19 6.16
N ASN A 181 20.50 -4.86 5.86
CA ASN A 181 19.97 -5.06 4.51
C ASN A 181 18.57 -4.47 4.36
N THR A 182 18.27 -3.43 5.14
CA THR A 182 17.07 -2.62 5.02
C THR A 182 17.47 -1.22 4.57
N TYR A 183 16.77 -0.70 3.57
CA TYR A 183 17.04 0.61 2.96
C TYR A 183 15.79 1.47 3.08
N VAL A 184 15.96 2.76 3.40
CA VAL A 184 14.83 3.67 3.57
C VAL A 184 14.25 4.05 2.21
N ASN A 185 15.11 4.16 1.19
CA ASN A 185 14.70 4.48 -0.16
C ASN A 185 15.23 3.46 -1.19
N HIS A 186 14.45 3.27 -2.27
CA HIS A 186 14.79 2.35 -3.36
C HIS A 186 16.10 2.66 -4.09
N HIS A 187 16.48 3.92 -4.16
CA HIS A 187 17.71 4.35 -4.84
C HIS A 187 18.98 4.15 -3.99
N GLU A 188 18.84 3.86 -2.69
CA GLU A 188 19.97 3.53 -1.80
C GLU A 188 20.36 2.05 -1.92
N ALA A 189 19.41 1.22 -2.40
CA ALA A 189 19.58 -0.22 -2.49
C ALA A 189 20.36 -0.63 -3.78
N PRO A 190 21.24 -1.64 -3.69
CA PRO A 190 21.91 -2.23 -4.85
C PRO A 190 20.89 -2.86 -5.80
N ARG A 191 20.78 -2.32 -7.02
CA ARG A 191 19.73 -2.68 -8.00
C ARG A 191 19.72 -4.16 -8.36
N GLU A 192 20.90 -4.79 -8.41
CA GLU A 192 21.11 -6.20 -8.72
C GLU A 192 20.60 -7.15 -7.64
N ARG A 193 20.40 -6.68 -6.41
CA ARG A 193 19.79 -7.46 -5.32
C ARG A 193 18.28 -7.34 -5.29
N ILE A 194 17.70 -6.36 -5.98
CA ILE A 194 16.25 -6.15 -6.01
C ILE A 194 15.62 -7.14 -6.98
N VAL A 195 14.72 -7.98 -6.46
CA VAL A 195 13.95 -8.95 -7.27
C VAL A 195 13.20 -8.25 -8.40
N LYS A 196 13.12 -8.91 -9.57
CA LYS A 196 12.39 -8.42 -10.74
C LYS A 196 10.90 -8.32 -10.44
N PRO A 197 10.18 -7.24 -10.81
CA PRO A 197 8.75 -7.13 -10.55
C PRO A 197 7.93 -7.86 -11.61
N TYR A 198 6.87 -8.54 -11.18
CA TYR A 198 5.89 -9.16 -12.08
C TYR A 198 4.47 -8.72 -11.76
N ILE A 199 3.65 -8.49 -12.77
CA ILE A 199 2.21 -8.33 -12.61
C ILE A 199 1.48 -9.54 -13.18
N ARG A 200 0.24 -9.75 -12.73
CA ARG A 200 -0.61 -10.83 -13.25
C ARG A 200 -1.92 -10.29 -13.77
N ASP A 201 -2.16 -10.54 -15.05
CA ASP A 201 -3.45 -10.34 -15.68
C ASP A 201 -4.03 -11.70 -16.08
N ASN A 202 -5.10 -12.10 -15.40
CA ASN A 202 -5.66 -13.45 -15.48
C ASN A 202 -4.60 -14.54 -15.21
N ASP A 203 -4.33 -15.41 -16.18
CA ASP A 203 -3.32 -16.47 -16.07
C ASP A 203 -1.94 -16.04 -16.62
N ILE A 204 -1.81 -14.83 -17.14
CA ILE A 204 -0.57 -14.32 -17.73
C ILE A 204 0.21 -13.56 -16.65
N THR A 205 1.44 -14.00 -16.41
CA THR A 205 2.38 -13.31 -15.53
C THR A 205 3.46 -12.66 -16.38
N GLU A 206 3.64 -11.36 -16.27
CA GLU A 206 4.58 -10.59 -17.09
C GLU A 206 5.56 -9.80 -16.24
N GLU A 207 6.83 -9.75 -16.66
CA GLU A 207 7.84 -8.89 -16.05
C GLU A 207 7.55 -7.44 -16.45
N VAL A 208 7.53 -6.54 -15.47
CA VAL A 208 7.35 -5.09 -15.70
C VAL A 208 8.61 -4.31 -15.32
N PRO A 209 8.79 -3.08 -15.82
CA PRO A 209 9.89 -2.23 -15.39
C PRO A 209 9.84 -1.99 -13.87
N PHE A 210 11.00 -2.04 -13.23
CA PHE A 210 11.12 -1.60 -11.84
C PHE A 210 10.86 -0.09 -11.74
N ILE A 211 9.80 0.28 -11.02
CA ILE A 211 9.45 1.67 -10.75
C ILE A 211 9.75 1.94 -9.29
N ALA A 212 10.93 2.47 -9.00
CA ALA A 212 11.16 3.00 -7.67
C ALA A 212 10.12 4.11 -7.40
N PRO A 213 9.40 4.09 -6.28
CA PRO A 213 8.70 5.29 -5.86
C PRO A 213 9.75 6.40 -5.70
N GLY A 214 9.36 7.66 -5.95
CA GLY A 214 10.21 8.79 -5.56
C GLY A 214 10.53 8.76 -4.05
N LYS A 215 11.18 9.80 -3.52
CA LYS A 215 11.24 9.98 -2.07
C LYS A 215 9.78 10.09 -1.57
N VAL A 216 9.23 8.99 -1.07
CA VAL A 216 7.84 8.87 -0.64
C VAL A 216 7.93 8.51 0.83
N GLY A 217 7.96 9.57 1.63
CA GLY A 217 8.09 9.50 3.08
C GLY A 217 7.07 8.55 3.70
N GLY A 218 7.51 7.81 4.71
CA GLY A 218 6.74 6.99 5.65
C GLY A 218 5.73 5.96 5.12
N ALA A 219 5.34 6.00 3.85
CA ALA A 219 4.20 5.28 3.33
C ALA A 219 4.60 4.01 2.57
N SER A 220 5.70 4.03 1.81
CA SER A 220 6.03 2.93 0.89
C SER A 220 7.48 2.85 0.37
N SER A 221 8.45 3.58 0.93
CA SER A 221 9.77 3.75 0.30
C SER A 221 10.79 2.66 0.59
N MET A 222 10.55 1.78 1.56
CA MET A 222 11.58 0.88 2.07
C MET A 222 11.69 -0.44 1.32
N LEU A 223 12.86 -1.07 1.41
CA LEU A 223 13.14 -2.43 0.96
C LEU A 223 13.88 -3.17 2.05
N SER A 224 13.69 -4.49 2.11
CA SER A 224 14.39 -5.33 3.06
C SER A 224 14.59 -6.74 2.51
N THR A 225 15.48 -7.49 3.14
CA THR A 225 15.48 -8.95 3.05
C THR A 225 14.42 -9.55 3.97
N ILE A 226 14.08 -10.82 3.74
CA ILE A 226 13.14 -11.55 4.60
C ILE A 226 13.64 -11.68 6.05
N SER A 227 14.96 -11.80 6.25
CA SER A 227 15.59 -11.96 7.57
C SER A 227 15.50 -10.66 8.40
N ASP A 228 15.85 -9.53 7.79
CA ASP A 228 15.73 -8.22 8.41
C ASP A 228 14.26 -7.87 8.71
N LEU A 229 13.36 -8.19 7.77
CA LEU A 229 11.92 -7.96 7.97
C LEU A 229 11.37 -8.81 9.13
N LEU A 230 11.83 -10.07 9.29
CA LEU A 230 11.48 -10.88 10.45
C LEU A 230 12.02 -10.28 11.76
N THR A 231 13.22 -9.70 11.72
CA THR A 231 13.78 -8.98 12.88
C THR A 231 12.92 -7.78 13.25
N TRP A 232 12.44 -7.02 12.27
CA TRP A 232 11.48 -5.94 12.48
C TRP A 232 10.15 -6.43 13.08
N ALA A 233 9.59 -7.52 12.57
CA ALA A 233 8.36 -8.12 13.11
C ALA A 233 8.51 -8.55 14.58
N LYS A 234 9.65 -9.15 14.93
CA LYS A 234 10.00 -9.50 16.31
C LYS A 234 10.13 -8.27 17.19
N TYR A 235 10.69 -7.18 16.67
CA TYR A 235 10.78 -5.92 17.40
C TYR A 235 9.40 -5.32 17.67
N GLN A 236 8.49 -5.32 16.69
CA GLN A 236 7.09 -4.90 16.88
C GLN A 236 6.36 -5.75 17.92
N LEU A 237 6.52 -7.08 17.85
CA LEU A 237 6.02 -8.01 18.87
C LEU A 237 6.53 -7.67 20.28
N LYS A 238 7.84 -7.41 20.41
CA LYS A 238 8.45 -7.01 21.69
C LYS A 238 7.87 -5.69 22.19
N LEU A 239 7.81 -4.66 21.35
CA LEU A 239 7.25 -3.35 21.70
C LEU A 239 5.80 -3.48 22.17
N GLN A 240 4.99 -4.30 21.51
CA GLN A 240 3.60 -4.52 21.90
C GLN A 240 3.49 -5.13 23.31
N LYS A 241 4.37 -6.08 23.67
CA LYS A 241 4.37 -6.74 24.98
C LYS A 241 4.89 -5.84 26.10
N GLU A 242 5.83 -4.94 25.80
CA GLU A 242 6.57 -4.15 26.80
C GLU A 242 6.01 -2.74 27.01
N SER A 243 5.43 -2.11 25.99
CA SER A 243 5.00 -0.71 26.05
C SER A 243 3.74 -0.53 26.89
N LYS A 244 3.77 0.39 27.85
CA LYS A 244 2.66 0.69 28.76
C LYS A 244 2.62 2.17 29.09
N ASN A 245 1.43 2.77 29.00
CA ASN A 245 1.16 4.15 29.40
C ASN A 245 2.06 5.21 28.71
N ASN A 246 2.39 5.02 27.43
CA ASN A 246 3.21 5.91 26.61
C ASN A 246 2.69 5.92 25.15
N ALA A 247 3.25 6.78 24.29
CA ALA A 247 2.83 6.88 22.89
C ALA A 247 3.10 5.58 22.12
N MET A 248 4.16 4.83 22.46
CA MET A 248 4.38 3.51 21.88
C MET A 248 3.30 2.49 22.24
N ALA A 249 2.61 2.63 23.38
CA ALA A 249 1.45 1.77 23.68
C ALA A 249 0.26 2.10 22.77
N GLU A 250 0.03 3.39 22.46
CA GLU A 250 -1.04 3.86 21.56
C GLU A 250 -0.91 3.29 20.13
N HIS A 251 0.33 3.02 19.70
CA HIS A 251 0.65 2.36 18.41
C HIS A 251 -0.10 1.04 18.21
N PHE A 252 -0.32 0.30 19.31
CA PHE A 252 -0.97 -1.00 19.33
C PHE A 252 -2.37 -0.99 19.95
N LEU A 253 -2.99 0.18 20.11
CA LEU A 253 -4.38 0.31 20.53
C LEU A 253 -5.29 0.61 19.34
N PRO A 254 -6.56 0.16 19.35
CA PRO A 254 -7.54 0.57 18.35
C PRO A 254 -7.71 2.10 18.33
N GLN A 255 -7.29 2.76 17.25
CA GLN A 255 -7.47 4.20 17.03
C GLN A 255 -8.64 4.48 16.08
N SER A 256 -8.89 3.60 15.12
CA SER A 256 -10.03 3.67 14.22
C SER A 256 -10.62 2.28 13.93
N ILE A 257 -11.89 2.24 13.53
CA ILE A 257 -12.59 0.99 13.21
C ILE A 257 -12.46 0.70 11.71
N MET A 258 -12.16 -0.56 11.38
CA MET A 258 -12.19 -1.05 10.01
C MET A 258 -13.12 -2.25 9.88
N SER A 259 -13.50 -2.59 8.64
CA SER A 259 -14.23 -3.83 8.38
C SER A 259 -13.34 -5.04 8.69
N PRO A 260 -13.79 -5.99 9.54
CA PRO A 260 -13.03 -7.21 9.81
C PRO A 260 -12.90 -8.08 8.56
N SER A 261 -11.79 -8.81 8.45
CA SER A 261 -11.53 -9.82 7.41
C SER A 261 -12.38 -11.09 7.56
N ARG A 262 -13.71 -10.94 7.58
CA ARG A 262 -14.68 -12.05 7.77
C ARG A 262 -14.55 -13.13 6.70
N ALA A 263 -14.30 -12.74 5.45
CA ALA A 263 -14.18 -13.67 4.31
C ALA A 263 -12.94 -14.57 4.40
N TYR A 264 -11.91 -14.11 5.14
CA TYR A 264 -10.69 -14.86 5.37
C TYR A 264 -10.82 -15.63 6.69
N GLY A 265 -10.33 -15.04 7.78
CA GLY A 265 -10.19 -15.63 9.11
C GLY A 265 -11.45 -15.67 9.98
N GLY A 266 -12.57 -15.07 9.52
CA GLY A 266 -13.79 -15.00 10.33
C GLY A 266 -13.69 -14.04 11.51
N ALA A 267 -12.83 -13.02 11.43
CA ALA A 267 -12.62 -12.04 12.49
C ALA A 267 -13.93 -11.39 12.96
N ASN A 268 -14.06 -11.19 14.27
CA ASN A 268 -15.20 -10.52 14.89
C ASN A 268 -15.04 -9.00 14.90
N PHE A 269 -13.81 -8.50 15.07
CA PHE A 269 -13.47 -7.09 15.02
C PHE A 269 -12.34 -6.80 14.03
N GLY A 270 -12.34 -5.59 13.49
CA GLY A 270 -11.23 -5.02 12.74
C GLY A 270 -11.00 -3.59 13.23
N ALA A 271 -9.76 -3.25 13.54
CA ALA A 271 -9.38 -1.91 13.95
C ALA A 271 -7.98 -1.55 13.44
N TYR A 272 -7.73 -0.27 13.23
CA TYR A 272 -6.42 0.24 12.85
C TYR A 272 -5.81 0.99 14.04
N GLY A 273 -4.56 0.68 14.36
CA GLY A 273 -3.74 1.39 15.34
C GLY A 273 -3.05 2.60 14.71
N LEU A 274 -1.79 2.84 15.07
CA LEU A 274 -0.97 3.82 14.35
C LEU A 274 -0.14 3.05 13.31
N GLY A 275 -0.51 3.13 12.02
CA GLY A 275 0.21 2.40 10.98
C GLY A 275 0.18 0.86 11.10
N MET A 276 -0.80 0.27 11.80
CA MET A 276 -0.93 -1.18 12.02
C MET A 276 -2.40 -1.63 11.96
N MET A 277 -2.70 -2.74 11.30
CA MET A 277 -4.00 -3.40 11.36
C MET A 277 -4.10 -4.33 12.58
N MET A 278 -5.30 -4.48 13.12
CA MET A 278 -5.60 -5.30 14.29
C MET A 278 -6.91 -6.05 14.09
N GLU A 279 -6.90 -7.35 14.34
CA GLU A 279 -8.07 -8.23 14.28
C GLU A 279 -8.01 -9.28 15.40
N ASP A 280 -9.09 -10.04 15.58
CA ASP A 280 -9.04 -11.33 16.27
C ASP A 280 -8.98 -12.49 15.26
N TYR A 281 -8.23 -13.52 15.63
CA TYR A 281 -8.22 -14.78 14.91
C TYR A 281 -8.09 -15.94 15.89
N ARG A 282 -9.02 -16.90 15.84
CA ARG A 282 -9.10 -18.06 16.75
C ARG A 282 -9.01 -17.68 18.25
N GLY A 283 -9.59 -16.53 18.63
CA GLY A 283 -9.58 -16.02 20.00
C GLY A 283 -8.31 -15.25 20.41
N HIS A 284 -7.34 -15.11 19.51
CA HIS A 284 -6.10 -14.38 19.73
C HIS A 284 -6.13 -12.99 19.09
N LYS A 285 -5.50 -12.01 19.73
CA LYS A 285 -5.27 -10.70 19.10
C LYS A 285 -4.16 -10.80 18.08
N TYR A 286 -4.45 -10.38 16.87
CA TYR A 286 -3.59 -10.48 15.73
C TYR A 286 -3.32 -9.09 15.16
N PHE A 287 -2.03 -8.76 15.01
CA PHE A 287 -1.57 -7.48 14.47
C PHE A 287 -0.86 -7.73 13.16
N TYR A 288 -1.09 -6.89 12.16
CA TYR A 288 -0.42 -7.03 10.88
C TYR A 288 -0.36 -5.75 10.06
N HIS A 289 0.47 -5.76 9.04
CA HIS A 289 0.36 -4.87 7.89
C HIS A 289 0.74 -5.61 6.62
N SER A 290 -0.05 -5.42 5.56
CA SER A 290 0.30 -5.86 4.21
C SER A 290 0.88 -4.71 3.39
N GLY A 291 1.71 -5.03 2.42
CA GLY A 291 2.22 -4.08 1.44
C GLY A 291 1.90 -4.58 0.04
N SER A 292 1.46 -3.65 -0.81
CA SER A 292 1.38 -3.89 -2.25
C SER A 292 1.89 -2.66 -2.99
N TYR A 293 2.71 -2.92 -3.99
CA TYR A 293 3.25 -1.96 -4.93
C TYR A 293 3.38 -2.65 -6.29
N ILE A 294 3.49 -1.92 -7.40
CA ILE A 294 3.59 -2.53 -8.74
C ILE A 294 4.66 -3.61 -8.73
N GLY A 295 4.23 -4.83 -9.01
CA GLY A 295 5.04 -6.03 -9.05
C GLY A 295 5.57 -6.59 -7.73
N TYR A 296 5.06 -6.16 -6.57
CA TYR A 296 5.48 -6.63 -5.26
C TYR A 296 4.33 -6.72 -4.25
N CYS A 297 4.37 -7.77 -3.43
CA CYS A 297 3.55 -7.92 -2.23
C CYS A 297 4.41 -8.30 -1.03
N SER A 298 4.04 -7.77 0.13
CA SER A 298 4.72 -8.05 1.39
C SER A 298 3.71 -8.20 2.52
N PHE A 299 4.10 -8.92 3.56
CA PHE A 299 3.30 -9.12 4.75
C PHE A 299 4.18 -9.14 5.99
N MET A 300 3.67 -8.53 7.05
CA MET A 300 4.20 -8.67 8.40
C MET A 300 3.04 -8.85 9.37
N GLY A 301 3.13 -9.82 10.26
CA GLY A 301 2.17 -9.98 11.35
C GLY A 301 2.76 -10.61 12.59
N PHE A 302 2.05 -10.47 13.71
CA PHE A 302 2.43 -11.08 14.97
C PHE A 302 1.22 -11.30 15.89
N VAL A 303 1.35 -12.28 16.78
CA VAL A 303 0.32 -12.72 17.74
C VAL A 303 0.97 -12.77 19.12
N PRO A 304 0.77 -11.75 19.98
CA PRO A 304 1.57 -11.54 21.18
C PRO A 304 1.53 -12.65 22.23
N ASP A 305 0.35 -13.21 22.48
CA ASP A 305 0.13 -14.26 23.48
C ASP A 305 0.65 -15.64 23.02
N LEU A 306 0.81 -15.83 21.72
CA LEU A 306 1.46 -17.01 21.14
C LEU A 306 2.98 -16.87 21.00
N ASP A 307 3.54 -15.70 21.32
CA ASP A 307 4.95 -15.36 21.06
C ASP A 307 5.37 -15.66 19.62
N LEU A 308 4.53 -15.23 18.68
CA LEU A 308 4.61 -15.53 17.25
C LEU A 308 4.77 -14.24 16.45
N ALA A 309 5.73 -14.20 15.54
CA ALA A 309 5.84 -13.19 14.50
C ALA A 309 6.15 -13.85 13.16
N PHE A 310 5.62 -13.34 12.06
CA PHE A 310 5.83 -13.92 10.74
C PHE A 310 5.77 -12.86 9.65
N VAL A 311 6.48 -13.13 8.57
CA VAL A 311 6.64 -12.21 7.44
C VAL A 311 6.64 -13.00 6.14
N SER A 312 6.20 -12.37 5.05
CA SER A 312 6.35 -12.91 3.72
C SER A 312 6.54 -11.82 2.68
N THR A 313 7.21 -12.15 1.57
CA THR A 313 7.44 -11.25 0.45
C THR A 313 7.33 -12.02 -0.86
N THR A 314 6.82 -11.39 -1.91
CA THR A 314 6.79 -11.95 -3.26
C THR A 314 6.90 -10.82 -4.27
N ASN A 315 7.50 -11.11 -5.42
CA ASN A 315 7.62 -10.20 -6.54
C ASN A 315 6.47 -10.35 -7.53
N LEU A 316 5.27 -10.48 -6.98
CA LEU A 316 4.01 -10.42 -7.70
C LEU A 316 3.08 -9.49 -6.91
N ASP A 317 2.48 -8.51 -7.56
CA ASP A 317 1.52 -7.63 -6.89
C ASP A 317 0.14 -8.28 -6.71
N SER A 318 -0.72 -7.59 -5.95
CA SER A 318 -2.14 -7.91 -5.78
C SER A 318 -2.48 -9.37 -5.43
N THR A 319 -1.54 -10.11 -4.83
CA THR A 319 -1.72 -11.52 -4.47
C THR A 319 -2.15 -11.72 -3.02
N ASP A 320 -3.26 -12.43 -2.82
CA ASP A 320 -3.73 -12.81 -1.49
C ASP A 320 -2.98 -14.03 -0.92
N ALA A 321 -2.00 -14.60 -1.63
CA ALA A 321 -1.18 -15.72 -1.18
C ALA A 321 -0.53 -15.48 0.19
N ILE A 322 -0.16 -14.22 0.45
CA ILE A 322 0.41 -13.78 1.72
C ILE A 322 -0.53 -14.01 2.92
N PHE A 323 -1.86 -13.91 2.72
CA PHE A 323 -2.84 -14.18 3.76
C PHE A 323 -3.00 -15.69 4.01
N ALA A 324 -2.87 -16.52 2.98
CA ALA A 324 -2.87 -17.97 3.16
C ALA A 324 -1.72 -18.42 4.08
N LEU A 325 -0.51 -17.87 3.87
CA LEU A 325 0.63 -18.09 4.75
C LEU A 325 0.36 -17.61 6.17
N ALA A 326 -0.22 -16.43 6.33
CA ALA A 326 -0.52 -15.85 7.63
C ALA A 326 -1.44 -16.75 8.47
N TYR A 327 -2.63 -17.07 7.96
CA TYR A 327 -3.61 -17.86 8.71
C TYR A 327 -3.14 -19.31 8.92
N GLN A 328 -2.53 -19.95 7.92
CA GLN A 328 -2.00 -21.30 8.09
C GLN A 328 -0.84 -21.35 9.10
N THR A 329 -0.01 -20.30 9.17
CA THR A 329 1.05 -20.19 10.18
C THR A 329 0.48 -20.14 11.59
N ILE A 330 -0.57 -19.35 11.81
CA ILE A 330 -1.24 -19.28 13.12
C ILE A 330 -1.90 -20.62 13.46
N ASP A 331 -2.65 -21.22 12.54
CA ASP A 331 -3.30 -22.51 12.73
C ASP A 331 -2.29 -23.64 13.03
N ASN A 332 -1.14 -23.66 12.34
CA ASN A 332 -0.06 -24.62 12.61
C ASN A 332 0.58 -24.44 14.00
N VAL A 333 0.61 -23.22 14.54
CA VAL A 333 1.08 -22.94 15.91
C VAL A 333 0.06 -23.41 16.94
N LEU A 334 -1.23 -23.29 16.63
CA LEU A 334 -2.35 -23.75 17.46
C LEU A 334 -2.66 -25.26 17.31
N ASP A 335 -1.98 -25.95 16.40
CA ASP A 335 -2.25 -27.34 16.01
C ASP A 335 -3.69 -27.58 15.51
N ILE A 336 -4.21 -26.60 14.75
CA ILE A 336 -5.53 -26.64 14.12
C ILE A 336 -5.36 -27.00 12.64
N HIS A 337 -6.10 -28.01 12.18
CA HIS A 337 -6.00 -28.53 10.79
C HIS A 337 -7.34 -28.55 10.05
N GLU A 338 -8.34 -27.82 10.56
CA GLU A 338 -9.71 -27.81 10.03
C GLU A 338 -9.83 -27.14 8.66
N THR A 339 -8.92 -26.21 8.34
CA THR A 339 -8.99 -25.37 7.14
C THR A 339 -7.68 -25.46 6.37
N ASP A 340 -7.76 -25.86 5.10
CA ASP A 340 -6.69 -25.64 4.13
C ASP A 340 -6.78 -24.20 3.63
N TRP A 341 -5.99 -23.31 4.24
CA TRP A 341 -5.99 -21.90 3.90
C TRP A 341 -5.49 -21.63 2.48
N THR A 342 -4.50 -22.39 2.00
CA THR A 342 -3.98 -22.25 0.64
C THR A 342 -5.09 -22.45 -0.38
N SER A 343 -5.81 -23.57 -0.29
CA SER A 343 -6.93 -23.87 -1.19
C SER A 343 -8.11 -22.91 -1.01
N LYS A 344 -8.44 -22.54 0.23
CA LYS A 344 -9.55 -21.61 0.52
C LYS A 344 -9.29 -20.23 -0.07
N ILE A 345 -8.10 -19.66 0.14
CA ILE A 345 -7.76 -18.34 -0.39
C ILE A 345 -7.65 -18.39 -1.92
N LYS A 346 -7.08 -19.44 -2.50
CA LYS A 346 -7.05 -19.59 -3.96
C LYS A 346 -8.45 -19.54 -4.58
N LYS A 347 -9.42 -20.25 -4.00
CA LYS A 347 -10.83 -20.18 -4.43
C LYS A 347 -11.44 -18.78 -4.31
N ILE A 348 -11.09 -18.03 -3.26
CA ILE A 348 -11.57 -16.65 -3.09
C ILE A 348 -10.98 -15.75 -4.18
N VAL A 349 -9.68 -15.87 -4.46
CA VAL A 349 -9.00 -15.11 -5.52
C VAL A 349 -9.60 -15.43 -6.89
N ASP A 350 -9.75 -16.72 -7.22
CA ASP A 350 -10.30 -17.15 -8.50
C ASP A 350 -11.73 -16.61 -8.70
N LYS A 351 -12.54 -16.63 -7.65
CA LYS A 351 -13.88 -16.03 -7.68
C LYS A 351 -13.83 -14.51 -7.87
N LYS A 352 -12.92 -13.80 -7.20
CA LYS A 352 -12.76 -12.34 -7.36
C LYS A 352 -12.36 -11.98 -8.79
N VAL A 353 -11.42 -12.72 -9.37
CA VAL A 353 -11.00 -12.54 -10.77
C VAL A 353 -12.19 -12.78 -11.69
N ALA A 354 -12.87 -13.92 -11.59
CA ALA A 354 -14.05 -14.21 -12.41
C ALA A 354 -15.14 -13.11 -12.30
N THR A 355 -15.44 -12.65 -11.08
CA THR A 355 -16.44 -11.57 -10.85
C THR A 355 -15.98 -10.22 -11.42
N ARG A 356 -14.66 -9.95 -11.42
CA ARG A 356 -14.10 -8.74 -12.04
C ARG A 356 -14.27 -8.80 -13.55
N GLU A 357 -13.90 -9.92 -14.17
CA GLU A 357 -14.03 -10.12 -15.62
C GLU A 357 -15.50 -10.05 -16.07
N GLU A 358 -16.42 -10.63 -15.31
CA GLU A 358 -17.86 -10.49 -15.55
C GLU A 358 -18.31 -9.03 -15.51
N ARG A 359 -17.91 -8.27 -14.48
CA ARG A 359 -18.24 -6.84 -14.36
C ARG A 359 -17.64 -6.00 -15.51
N ILE A 360 -16.41 -6.28 -15.92
CA ILE A 360 -15.79 -5.60 -17.06
C ILE A 360 -16.60 -5.89 -18.32
N LYS A 361 -16.95 -7.16 -18.59
CA LYS A 361 -17.80 -7.54 -19.73
C LYS A 361 -19.18 -6.89 -19.69
N GLU A 362 -19.81 -6.77 -18.52
CA GLU A 362 -21.08 -6.05 -18.36
C GLU A 362 -20.95 -4.56 -18.67
N GLN A 363 -19.80 -3.95 -18.40
CA GLN A 363 -19.57 -2.51 -18.61
C GLN A 363 -19.28 -2.16 -20.07
N ILE A 364 -18.46 -2.96 -20.77
CA ILE A 364 -17.98 -2.66 -22.13
C ILE A 364 -18.49 -3.62 -23.22
N GLY A 365 -19.30 -4.62 -22.85
CA GLY A 365 -19.75 -5.68 -23.76
C GLY A 365 -18.68 -6.77 -23.99
N GLU A 366 -19.03 -7.79 -24.78
CA GLU A 366 -18.09 -8.87 -25.13
C GLU A 366 -16.96 -8.41 -26.06
N ILE A 367 -17.21 -7.37 -26.86
CA ILE A 367 -16.25 -6.78 -27.80
C ILE A 367 -16.20 -5.27 -27.54
N PRO A 368 -15.31 -4.79 -26.66
CA PRO A 368 -15.09 -3.35 -26.49
C PRO A 368 -14.68 -2.72 -27.82
N GLN A 369 -15.31 -1.59 -28.16
CA GLN A 369 -14.93 -0.80 -29.33
C GLN A 369 -13.93 0.28 -28.89
N SER A 370 -12.83 0.42 -29.63
CA SER A 370 -11.92 1.53 -29.43
C SER A 370 -12.61 2.84 -29.80
N VAL A 371 -12.23 3.92 -29.11
CA VAL A 371 -12.65 5.27 -29.46
C VAL A 371 -11.65 5.83 -30.48
N GLU A 372 -12.13 6.31 -31.62
CA GLU A 372 -11.28 7.01 -32.60
C GLU A 372 -10.74 8.32 -32.01
N ALA A 373 -9.49 8.64 -32.32
CA ALA A 373 -8.90 9.90 -31.92
C ALA A 373 -9.44 11.07 -32.75
N GLU A 374 -9.87 12.14 -32.07
CA GLU A 374 -10.23 13.42 -32.71
C GLU A 374 -9.19 14.49 -32.40
N ASP A 375 -8.68 15.18 -33.43
CA ASP A 375 -7.60 16.18 -33.32
C ASP A 375 -7.87 17.28 -32.27
N ASN A 376 -9.13 17.72 -32.14
CA ASN A 376 -9.54 18.73 -31.18
C ASN A 376 -9.47 18.24 -29.72
N LEU A 377 -9.51 16.94 -29.48
CA LEU A 377 -9.39 16.34 -28.15
C LEU A 377 -7.94 16.06 -27.76
N LEU A 378 -7.04 15.86 -28.73
CA LEU A 378 -5.63 15.53 -28.44
C LEU A 378 -4.91 16.66 -27.68
N GLY A 379 -3.95 16.27 -26.84
CA GLY A 379 -3.11 17.17 -26.08
C GLY A 379 -3.08 16.91 -24.57
N ASP A 380 -2.53 17.88 -23.86
CA ASP A 380 -2.22 17.80 -22.43
C ASP A 380 -3.33 18.42 -21.57
N TYR A 381 -3.71 17.71 -20.51
CA TYR A 381 -4.74 18.12 -19.55
C TYR A 381 -4.22 18.03 -18.11
N GLU A 382 -4.46 19.05 -17.31
CA GLU A 382 -3.92 19.16 -15.96
C GLU A 382 -5.00 19.26 -14.89
N ASN A 383 -4.75 18.60 -13.76
CA ASN A 383 -5.43 18.80 -12.49
C ASN A 383 -4.40 19.12 -11.39
N PRO A 384 -4.59 20.15 -10.54
CA PRO A 384 -3.61 20.51 -9.51
C PRO A 384 -3.28 19.41 -8.48
N GLY A 385 -4.18 18.46 -8.23
CA GLY A 385 -3.93 17.34 -7.31
C GLY A 385 -3.37 16.11 -8.00
N TYR A 386 -3.87 15.78 -9.19
CA TYR A 386 -3.47 14.57 -9.93
C TYR A 386 -2.42 14.80 -11.02
N GLY A 387 -2.03 16.05 -11.27
CA GLY A 387 -1.07 16.42 -12.29
C GLY A 387 -1.62 16.25 -13.71
N LEU A 388 -0.77 15.74 -14.61
CA LEU A 388 -0.98 15.71 -16.05
C LEU A 388 -1.51 14.34 -16.51
N ILE A 389 -2.49 14.39 -17.41
CA ILE A 389 -2.81 13.30 -18.35
C ILE A 389 -2.68 13.83 -19.78
N THR A 390 -2.37 12.95 -20.72
CA THR A 390 -2.25 13.31 -22.14
C THR A 390 -3.17 12.44 -22.98
N LEU A 391 -4.02 13.05 -23.80
CA LEU A 391 -4.77 12.36 -24.84
C LEU A 391 -3.94 12.30 -26.12
N LYS A 392 -3.74 11.10 -26.67
CA LYS A 392 -2.94 10.89 -27.88
C LYS A 392 -3.52 9.82 -28.77
N GLU A 393 -3.16 9.89 -30.05
CA GLU A 393 -3.52 8.87 -31.04
C GLU A 393 -2.43 7.79 -31.12
N LYS A 394 -2.85 6.53 -31.28
CA LYS A 394 -1.99 5.44 -31.75
C LYS A 394 -2.78 4.53 -32.68
N ASN A 395 -2.37 4.46 -33.94
CA ASN A 395 -3.03 3.66 -34.99
C ASN A 395 -4.52 4.05 -35.20
N GLY A 396 -4.87 5.33 -35.08
CA GLY A 396 -6.25 5.81 -35.16
C GLY A 396 -7.05 5.75 -33.84
N ASP A 397 -6.61 4.94 -32.88
CA ASP A 397 -7.27 4.80 -31.58
C ASP A 397 -6.82 5.89 -30.60
N LEU A 398 -7.75 6.32 -29.74
CA LEU A 398 -7.51 7.24 -28.64
C LEU A 398 -6.94 6.51 -27.42
N LEU A 399 -5.85 7.05 -26.89
CA LEU A 399 -5.23 6.61 -25.65
C LEU A 399 -5.14 7.76 -24.66
N VAL A 400 -5.25 7.43 -23.38
CA VAL A 400 -4.95 8.32 -22.26
C VAL A 400 -3.62 7.88 -21.66
N THR A 401 -2.62 8.75 -21.72
CA THR A 401 -1.37 8.57 -20.98
C THR A 401 -1.57 9.08 -19.55
N ILE A 402 -1.39 8.20 -18.56
CA ILE A 402 -1.34 8.56 -17.13
C ILE A 402 0.06 8.19 -16.62
N GLY A 403 0.83 9.19 -16.22
CA GLY A 403 2.22 9.02 -15.81
C GLY A 403 3.13 8.52 -16.92
N LYS A 404 3.45 7.21 -16.92
CA LYS A 404 4.32 6.56 -17.91
C LYS A 404 3.59 5.54 -18.79
N TRP A 405 2.29 5.39 -18.57
CA TRP A 405 1.52 4.28 -19.11
C TRP A 405 0.43 4.80 -20.01
N ASP A 406 0.25 4.09 -21.12
CA ASP A 406 -0.76 4.40 -22.12
C ASP A 406 -1.91 3.42 -21.98
N TYR A 407 -3.09 3.96 -21.77
CA TYR A 407 -4.29 3.16 -21.58
C TYR A 407 -5.26 3.40 -22.74
N PRO A 408 -5.79 2.34 -23.35
CA PRO A 408 -6.80 2.47 -24.39
C PRO A 408 -8.10 3.05 -23.80
N VAL A 409 -8.81 3.83 -24.62
CA VAL A 409 -10.17 4.29 -24.32
C VAL A 409 -11.15 3.42 -25.09
N PHE A 410 -12.09 2.83 -24.35
CA PHE A 410 -13.15 2.00 -24.91
C PHE A 410 -14.50 2.68 -24.78
N VAL A 411 -15.41 2.39 -25.69
CA VAL A 411 -16.81 2.80 -25.63
C VAL A 411 -17.72 1.57 -25.62
N ASN A 412 -18.77 1.62 -24.80
CA ASN A 412 -19.78 0.57 -24.74
C ASN A 412 -20.98 0.86 -25.65
N GLU A 413 -21.93 -0.08 -25.75
CA GLU A 413 -23.13 0.06 -26.59
C GLU A 413 -24.03 1.26 -26.21
N GLU A 414 -23.93 1.75 -24.98
CA GLU A 414 -24.66 2.94 -24.50
C GLU A 414 -23.91 4.26 -24.78
N GLY A 415 -22.73 4.21 -25.40
CA GLY A 415 -21.90 5.38 -25.68
C GLY A 415 -21.07 5.87 -24.47
N LYS A 416 -21.00 5.10 -23.38
CA LYS A 416 -20.16 5.44 -22.21
C LYS A 416 -18.73 5.02 -22.46
N MET A 417 -17.79 5.92 -22.15
CA MET A 417 -16.37 5.69 -22.36
C MET A 417 -15.65 5.29 -21.06
N PHE A 418 -14.61 4.46 -21.21
CA PHE A 418 -13.82 3.93 -20.11
C PHE A 418 -12.33 3.88 -20.45
N VAL A 419 -11.49 4.17 -19.47
CA VAL A 419 -10.05 3.93 -19.51
C VAL A 419 -9.75 2.61 -18.79
N GLU A 420 -9.06 1.70 -19.45
CA GLU A 420 -8.68 0.42 -18.85
C GLU A 420 -7.38 0.55 -18.04
N GLU A 421 -7.49 0.94 -16.76
CA GLU A 421 -6.33 1.08 -15.87
C GLU A 421 -5.91 -0.29 -15.31
N ARG A 422 -4.79 -0.82 -15.82
CA ARG A 422 -4.32 -2.18 -15.53
C ARG A 422 -3.28 -2.31 -14.40
N LEU A 423 -2.81 -1.22 -13.76
CA LEU A 423 -1.70 -1.31 -12.80
C LEU A 423 -2.12 -1.30 -11.34
N TYR A 424 -3.26 -0.72 -11.01
CA TYR A 424 -3.68 -0.59 -9.62
C TYR A 424 -4.90 -1.46 -9.32
N GLN A 425 -5.98 -1.27 -10.09
CA GLN A 425 -7.24 -1.96 -9.82
C GLN A 425 -7.56 -3.04 -10.85
N HIS A 426 -6.92 -3.02 -12.02
CA HIS A 426 -7.39 -3.76 -13.20
C HIS A 426 -8.87 -3.47 -13.43
N GLU A 427 -9.24 -2.19 -13.37
CA GLU A 427 -10.62 -1.75 -13.46
C GLU A 427 -10.76 -0.66 -14.51
N LEU A 428 -11.99 -0.55 -15.02
CA LEU A 428 -12.39 0.50 -15.93
C LEU A 428 -12.66 1.79 -15.14
N LEU A 429 -11.98 2.86 -15.51
CA LEU A 429 -12.24 4.20 -15.02
C LEU A 429 -13.16 4.92 -16.01
N PRO A 430 -14.39 5.32 -15.62
CA PRO A 430 -15.24 6.14 -16.47
C PRO A 430 -14.53 7.42 -16.89
N ILE A 431 -14.68 7.80 -18.17
CA ILE A 431 -14.13 9.02 -18.74
C ILE A 431 -15.17 9.73 -19.60
N GLU A 432 -15.23 11.05 -19.52
CA GLU A 432 -15.95 11.90 -20.47
C GLU A 432 -14.99 12.91 -21.09
N LEU A 433 -15.08 13.04 -22.41
CA LEU A 433 -14.21 13.90 -23.21
C LEU A 433 -14.97 15.15 -23.62
N GLN A 434 -14.36 16.31 -23.41
CA GLN A 434 -14.89 17.61 -23.84
C GLN A 434 -13.74 18.44 -24.42
N GLU A 435 -14.03 19.37 -25.34
CA GLU A 435 -13.00 20.12 -26.08
C GLU A 435 -11.94 20.81 -25.20
N LYS A 436 -12.30 21.22 -23.97
CA LYS A 436 -11.41 21.96 -23.06
C LYS A 436 -11.13 21.23 -21.74
N GLN A 437 -11.73 20.07 -21.53
CA GLN A 437 -11.57 19.34 -20.28
C GLN A 437 -11.86 17.84 -20.42
N VAL A 438 -11.22 17.05 -19.58
CA VAL A 438 -11.48 15.63 -19.40
C VAL A 438 -12.02 15.41 -18.00
N LEU A 439 -13.11 14.65 -17.91
CA LEU A 439 -13.70 14.23 -16.64
C LEU A 439 -13.36 12.77 -16.44
N LEU A 440 -12.51 12.46 -15.45
CA LEU A 440 -12.05 11.11 -15.16
C LEU A 440 -12.45 10.74 -13.73
N TRP A 441 -13.09 9.59 -13.54
CA TRP A 441 -13.45 9.10 -12.20
C TRP A 441 -12.25 8.43 -11.53
N THR A 442 -11.37 9.25 -10.96
CA THR A 442 -10.07 8.84 -10.42
C THR A 442 -10.13 8.16 -9.05
N ASP A 443 -11.23 8.31 -8.31
CA ASP A 443 -11.46 7.64 -7.02
C ASP A 443 -12.96 7.39 -6.81
N ARG A 444 -13.33 6.12 -6.66
CA ARG A 444 -14.73 5.69 -6.51
C ARG A 444 -15.40 6.26 -5.26
N ALA A 445 -14.63 6.54 -4.22
CA ALA A 445 -15.17 7.03 -2.96
C ALA A 445 -15.69 8.48 -3.06
N LEU A 446 -15.30 9.23 -4.11
CA LEU A 446 -15.73 10.60 -4.34
C LEU A 446 -17.12 10.71 -4.94
N ASN A 447 -17.60 9.67 -5.63
CA ASN A 447 -18.86 9.68 -6.41
C ASN A 447 -18.99 10.87 -7.38
N LYS A 448 -17.88 11.45 -7.85
CA LYS A 448 -17.82 12.55 -8.82
C LYS A 448 -16.52 12.47 -9.63
N PRO A 449 -16.49 13.01 -10.87
CA PRO A 449 -15.27 13.02 -11.66
C PRO A 449 -14.26 14.04 -11.13
N THR A 450 -13.00 13.75 -11.39
CA THR A 450 -11.90 14.72 -11.36
C THR A 450 -11.81 15.41 -12.71
N VAL A 451 -11.78 16.74 -12.68
CA VAL A 451 -11.69 17.57 -13.90
C VAL A 451 -10.23 17.89 -14.19
N PHE A 452 -9.77 17.49 -15.37
CA PHE A 452 -8.48 17.88 -15.95
C PHE A 452 -8.73 18.91 -17.06
N LYS A 453 -8.06 20.07 -17.00
CA LYS A 453 -8.26 21.16 -17.96
C LYS A 453 -7.17 21.15 -19.02
N LYS A 454 -7.53 21.38 -20.27
CA LYS A 454 -6.57 21.46 -21.38
C LYS A 454 -5.59 22.62 -21.14
N ILE A 455 -4.29 22.36 -21.25
CA ILE A 455 -3.24 23.36 -20.99
C ILE A 455 -2.52 23.85 -22.25
N ASN A 456 -2.75 23.21 -23.40
CA ASN A 456 -2.22 23.61 -24.71
C ASN A 456 -3.28 23.52 -25.79
#